data_AF-A0A962JNJ4-F1
#
_entry.id   AF-A0A962JNJ4-F1
#
_cell.length_a   1.000
_cell.length_b   1.000
_cell.length_c   1.000
_cell.angle_alpha   90.00
_cell.angle_beta   90.00
_cell.angle_gamma   90.00
#
_symmetry.space_group_name_H-M   'P 1'
#
loop_
_entity.id
_entity.type
_entity.pdbx_description
1 polymer ?
#
loop_
_entity_poly.entity_id
_entity_poly.type
_entity_poly.pdbx_seq_one_letter_code
_entity_poly.pdbx_strand_id
1 'polypeptide(L)'
;VALAEYAQLANVINPYARAKNITLAEYFIEAMQTLIHAVKLPHTLRQMNIPETDLPMLAKDAMLQQRLLINNPREMNEADALAIYQAAY
;
A
#
# COMPACT_ATOMS: atom_id res chain seq x y z
N VAL A 1 -8.20 -7.92 6.44
CA VAL A 1 -9.00 -8.21 5.22
C VAL A 1 -8.03 -8.43 4.07
N ALA A 2 -8.38 -9.22 3.05
CA ALA A 2 -7.55 -9.56 1.88
C ALA A 2 -6.28 -10.43 2.11
N LEU A 3 -6.18 -11.13 3.24
CA LEU A 3 -4.98 -11.93 3.59
C LEU A 3 -4.69 -13.05 2.58
N ALA A 4 -5.73 -13.76 2.16
CA ALA A 4 -5.58 -14.90 1.26
C ALA A 4 -5.16 -14.44 -0.15
N GLU A 5 -5.68 -13.30 -0.59
CA GLU A 5 -5.38 -12.66 -1.86
C GLU A 5 -3.91 -12.20 -1.90
N TYR A 6 -3.41 -11.56 -0.84
CA TYR A 6 -1.99 -11.20 -0.73
C TYR A 6 -1.08 -12.44 -0.69
N ALA A 7 -1.49 -13.50 0.01
CA ALA A 7 -0.78 -14.78 0.01
C ALA A 7 -0.73 -15.43 -1.39
N GLN A 8 -1.79 -15.29 -2.19
CA GLN A 8 -1.81 -15.75 -3.58
C GLN A 8 -0.82 -14.96 -4.44
N LEU A 9 -0.74 -13.64 -4.27
CA LEU A 9 0.21 -12.79 -5.00
C LEU A 9 1.67 -13.13 -4.70
N ALA A 10 2.01 -13.53 -3.47
CA ALA A 10 3.35 -14.03 -3.16
C ALA A 10 3.81 -15.19 -4.06
N ASN A 11 2.89 -16.10 -4.43
CA ASN A 11 3.21 -17.21 -5.31
C ASN A 11 3.44 -16.78 -6.77
N VAL A 12 2.98 -15.59 -7.17
CA VAL A 12 3.33 -15.01 -8.49
C VAL A 12 4.78 -14.56 -8.51
N ILE A 13 5.27 -14.02 -7.39
CA ILE A 13 6.66 -13.58 -7.24
C ILE A 13 7.59 -14.79 -7.05
N ASN A 14 7.18 -15.76 -6.23
CA ASN A 14 7.93 -16.99 -5.98
C ASN A 14 6.98 -18.20 -6.01
N PRO A 15 6.87 -18.91 -7.16
CA PRO A 15 5.97 -20.06 -7.31
C PRO A 15 6.24 -21.23 -6.36
N TYR A 16 7.43 -21.27 -5.76
CA TYR A 16 7.86 -22.33 -4.85
C TYR A 16 7.67 -21.97 -3.37
N ALA A 17 7.17 -20.77 -3.05
CA ALA A 17 6.93 -20.36 -1.68
C ALA A 17 5.85 -21.25 -1.02
N ARG A 18 6.16 -21.74 0.19
CA ARG A 18 5.27 -22.59 0.99
C ARG A 18 5.34 -22.15 2.45
N ALA A 19 4.30 -21.45 2.90
CA ALA A 19 4.14 -21.03 4.29
C ALA A 19 2.65 -20.80 4.59
N LYS A 20 2.33 -20.39 5.83
CA LYS A 20 0.99 -19.94 6.19
C LYS A 20 0.65 -18.66 5.41
N ASN A 21 -0.64 -18.41 5.17
CA ASN A 21 -1.10 -17.24 4.41
C ASN A 21 -0.55 -15.92 4.98
N ILE A 22 -0.44 -15.79 6.31
CA ILE A 22 0.13 -14.58 6.93
C ILE A 22 1.58 -14.35 6.51
N THR A 23 2.42 -15.39 6.58
CA THR A 23 3.82 -15.32 6.17
C THR A 23 3.97 -15.06 4.68
N LEU A 24 3.11 -15.66 3.84
CA LEU A 24 3.12 -15.39 2.40
C LEU A 24 2.68 -13.95 2.08
N ALA A 25 1.66 -13.43 2.77
CA ALA A 25 1.23 -12.05 2.57
C ALA A 25 2.30 -11.03 2.99
N GLU A 26 2.98 -11.28 4.12
CA GLU A 26 4.13 -10.47 4.58
C GLU A 26 5.28 -10.54 3.57
N TYR A 27 5.63 -11.75 3.10
CA TYR A 27 6.64 -11.95 2.06
C TYR A 27 6.34 -11.15 0.77
N PHE A 28 5.07 -11.11 0.35
CA PHE A 28 4.67 -10.31 -0.80
C PHE A 28 4.93 -8.80 -0.58
N ILE A 29 4.60 -8.28 0.60
CA ILE A 29 4.83 -6.86 0.95
C ILE A 29 6.32 -6.54 0.93
N GLU A 30 7.15 -7.39 1.56
CA GLU A 30 8.60 -7.25 1.57
C GLU A 30 9.22 -7.31 0.17
N ALA A 31 8.70 -8.19 -0.69
CA ALA A 31 9.14 -8.29 -2.09
C ALA A 31 8.85 -6.99 -2.86
N MET A 32 7.68 -6.38 -2.67
CA MET A 32 7.35 -5.09 -3.28
C MET A 32 8.26 -3.96 -2.79
N GLN A 33 8.55 -3.90 -1.48
CA GLN A 33 9.49 -2.92 -0.92
C GLN A 33 10.91 -3.10 -1.47
N THR A 34 11.37 -4.35 -1.56
CA THR A 34 12.67 -4.70 -2.15
C THR A 34 12.75 -4.25 -3.62
N LEU A 35 11.67 -4.47 -4.38
CA LEU A 35 11.59 -4.03 -5.77
C LEU A 35 11.69 -2.50 -5.89
N ILE A 36 10.92 -1.74 -5.11
CA ILE A 36 10.96 -0.27 -5.07
C ILE A 36 12.39 0.23 -4.84
N HIS A 37 13.11 -0.35 -3.89
CA HIS A 37 14.51 -0.01 -3.63
C HIS A 37 15.43 -0.38 -4.81
N ALA A 38 15.26 -1.57 -5.40
CA ALA A 38 16.07 -2.03 -6.52
C ALA A 38 15.94 -1.12 -7.75
N VAL A 39 14.73 -0.64 -8.05
CA VAL A 39 14.47 0.29 -9.16
C VAL A 39 14.69 1.76 -8.80
N LYS A 40 15.13 2.04 -7.56
CA LYS A 40 15.43 3.40 -7.05
C LYS A 40 14.24 4.36 -7.16
N LEU A 41 13.02 3.86 -6.95
CA LEU A 41 11.86 4.73 -6.88
C LEU A 41 11.85 5.51 -5.56
N PRO A 42 11.37 6.76 -5.57
CA PRO A 42 11.14 7.51 -4.34
C PRO A 42 10.11 6.78 -3.47
N HIS A 43 10.45 6.59 -2.20
CA HIS A 43 9.65 5.77 -1.27
C HIS A 43 8.87 6.58 -0.25
N THR A 44 9.08 7.90 -0.20
CA THR A 44 8.28 8.80 0.64
C THR A 44 7.78 10.02 -0.12
N LEU A 45 6.68 10.60 0.35
CA LEU A 45 6.09 11.81 -0.21
C LEU A 45 7.05 13.00 -0.11
N ARG A 46 7.87 13.06 0.95
CA ARG A 46 8.91 14.09 1.11
C ARG A 46 9.94 14.06 -0.02
N GLN A 47 10.31 12.88 -0.52
CA GLN A 47 11.24 12.75 -1.66
C GLN A 47 10.63 13.26 -2.97
N MET A 48 9.31 13.34 -3.03
CA MET A 48 8.55 13.89 -4.16
C MET A 48 8.29 15.39 -4.03
N ASN A 49 8.90 16.07 -3.04
CA ASN A 49 8.69 17.49 -2.72
C ASN A 49 7.22 17.83 -2.40
N ILE A 50 6.47 16.89 -1.83
CA ILE A 50 5.11 17.15 -1.33
C ILE A 50 5.23 17.75 0.08
N PRO A 51 4.63 18.91 0.36
CA PRO A 51 4.56 19.47 1.71
C PRO A 51 3.70 18.62 2.67
N GLU A 52 4.14 18.48 3.92
CA GLU A 52 3.34 17.81 4.98
C GLU A 52 1.99 18.50 5.22
N THR A 53 1.93 19.81 4.98
CA THR A 53 0.70 20.61 5.09
C THR A 53 -0.37 20.21 4.08
N ASP A 54 0.01 19.53 3.00
CA ASP A 54 -0.90 19.14 1.93
C ASP A 54 -1.54 17.77 2.19
N LEU A 55 -1.03 16.99 3.15
CA LEU A 55 -1.55 15.65 3.46
C LEU A 55 -3.05 15.63 3.80
N PRO A 56 -3.61 16.58 4.59
CA PRO A 56 -5.06 16.64 4.83
C PRO A 56 -5.86 16.88 3.55
N MET A 57 -5.37 17.73 2.64
CA MET A 57 -6.01 17.98 1.36
C MET A 57 -5.99 16.72 0.49
N LEU A 58 -4.85 16.02 0.42
CA LEU A 58 -4.72 14.76 -0.33
C LEU A 58 -5.62 13.64 0.22
N ALA A 59 -5.78 13.57 1.54
CA ALA A 59 -6.70 12.63 2.19
C ALA A 59 -8.15 12.90 1.78
N LYS A 60 -8.56 14.17 1.79
CA LYS A 60 -9.89 14.60 1.34
C LYS A 60 -10.12 14.30 -0.14
N ASP A 61 -9.14 14.59 -0.99
CA ASP A 61 -9.22 14.34 -2.43
C ASP A 61 -9.28 12.83 -2.75
N ALA A 62 -8.60 12.00 -1.95
CA ALA A 62 -8.71 10.54 -2.07
C ALA A 62 -10.14 10.05 -1.86
N MET A 63 -10.94 10.71 -1.00
CA MET A 63 -12.34 10.37 -0.77
C MET A 63 -13.25 10.64 -1.99
N LEU A 64 -12.80 11.48 -2.93
CA LEU A 64 -13.53 11.74 -4.18
C LEU A 64 -13.41 10.56 -5.17
N GLN A 65 -12.48 9.65 -4.96
CA GLN A 65 -12.22 8.50 -5.85
C GLN A 65 -13.18 7.32 -5.58
N GLN A 66 -14.49 7.57 -5.65
CA GLN A 66 -15.55 6.63 -5.24
C GLN A 66 -15.40 5.23 -5.85
N ARG A 67 -15.09 5.13 -7.15
CA ARG A 67 -14.94 3.84 -7.83
C ARG A 67 -13.77 3.02 -7.28
N LEU A 68 -12.67 3.68 -6.91
CA LEU A 68 -11.50 3.01 -6.34
C LEU A 68 -11.77 2.59 -4.90
N LEU A 69 -12.48 3.42 -4.12
CA LEU A 69 -12.83 3.14 -2.74
C LEU A 69 -13.79 1.94 -2.63
N ILE A 70 -14.79 1.84 -3.51
CA ILE A 70 -15.72 0.70 -3.57
C ILE A 70 -14.98 -0.61 -3.90
N ASN A 71 -13.92 -0.53 -4.71
CA ASN A 71 -13.11 -1.69 -5.06
C ASN A 71 -12.04 -2.03 -4.01
N ASN A 72 -11.81 -1.17 -3.02
CA ASN A 72 -10.85 -1.45 -1.97
C ASN A 72 -11.44 -2.54 -1.04
N PRO A 73 -10.74 -3.65 -0.80
CA PRO A 73 -11.24 -4.71 0.09
C PRO A 73 -11.45 -4.23 1.53
N ARG A 74 -10.84 -3.11 1.93
CA ARG A 74 -11.07 -2.46 3.22
C ARG A 74 -11.84 -1.16 3.01
N GLU A 75 -12.95 -1.01 3.73
CA GLU A 75 -13.66 0.26 3.83
C GLU A 75 -12.71 1.33 4.40
N MET A 76 -12.66 2.47 3.72
CA MET A 76 -11.68 3.52 3.97
C MET A 76 -12.43 4.83 4.19
N ASN A 77 -12.16 5.49 5.32
CA ASN A 77 -12.59 6.85 5.56
C ASN A 77 -11.42 7.85 5.41
N GLU A 78 -11.72 9.14 5.52
CA GLU A 78 -10.73 10.21 5.38
C GLU A 78 -9.59 10.09 6.41
N ALA A 79 -9.90 9.68 7.65
CA ALA A 79 -8.90 9.51 8.71
C ALA A 79 -7.96 8.33 8.42
N ASP A 80 -8.47 7.22 7.87
CA ASP A 80 -7.64 6.10 7.43
C ASP A 80 -6.71 6.53 6.28
N ALA A 81 -7.22 7.29 5.31
CA ALA A 81 -6.42 7.81 4.20
C ALA A 81 -5.33 8.78 4.68
N LEU A 82 -5.67 9.68 5.61
CA LEU A 82 -4.70 10.59 6.23
C LEU A 82 -3.60 9.83 6.97
N ALA A 83 -3.95 8.79 7.74
CA ALA A 83 -2.98 7.96 8.43
C ALA A 83 -2.02 7.25 7.46
N ILE A 84 -2.50 6.81 6.29
CA ILE A 84 -1.66 6.24 5.23
C ILE A 84 -0.71 7.30 4.65
N TYR A 85 -1.20 8.50 4.35
CA TYR A 85 -0.36 9.59 3.85
C TYR A 85 0.71 10.01 4.87
N GLN A 86 0.38 10.06 6.16
CA GLN A 86 1.32 10.34 7.24
C GLN A 86 2.38 9.25 7.39
N ALA A 87 2.00 7.97 7.27
CA ALA A 87 2.94 6.85 7.33
C ALA A 87 3.89 6.81 6.12
N ALA A 88 3.50 7.41 4.98
CA ALA A 88 4.26 7.44 3.74
C ALA A 88 5.09 8.74 3.54
N TYR A 89 5.07 9.67 4.50
CA TYR A 89 5.80 10.95 4.42
C TYR A 89 7.28 10.81 4.81
#